data_AF-X1IM35-F1
#
_entry.id   AF-X1IM35-F1
#
_cell.length_a   1.000
_cell.length_b   1.000
_cell.length_c   1.000
_cell.angle_alpha   90.00
_cell.angle_beta   90.00
_cell.angle_gamma   90.00
#
_symmetry.space_group_name_H-M   'P 1'
#
loop_
_entity.id
_entity.type
_entity.pdbx_description
1 polymer ?
#
loop_
_entity_poly.entity_id
_entity_poly.type
_entity_poly.pdbx_seq_one_letter_code
_entity_poly.pdbx_strand_id
1 'polypeptide(L)'
;MIYSVELATYIGAAVVLTGMTGSPFSPLKSGRLIQLKLIVYGSAVTALIEGVIAVVTCPLWGVPVTVGTAGSGLRTATIPSVPVGIQNCDVPIQTGVDLKCEIKNVTADTPVTVEATLIGVFEG
;
A
#
# COMPACT_ATOMS: atom_id res chain seq x y z
N MET A 1 -21.38 1.51 8.55
CA MET A 1 -21.25 2.19 7.25
C MET A 1 -19.92 1.77 6.65
N ILE A 2 -19.88 1.45 5.35
CA ILE A 2 -18.61 1.15 4.69
C ILE A 2 -18.08 2.42 4.04
N TYR A 3 -16.81 2.75 4.28
CA TYR A 3 -16.13 3.90 3.68
C TYR A 3 -14.68 3.55 3.33
N SER A 4 -14.07 4.33 2.43
CA SER A 4 -12.66 4.17 2.06
C SER A 4 -11.92 5.49 2.18
N VAL A 5 -10.67 5.46 2.63
CA VAL A 5 -9.82 6.64 2.79
C VAL A 5 -8.37 6.30 2.44
N GLU A 6 -7.66 7.28 1.89
CA GLU A 6 -6.21 7.21 1.69
C GLU A 6 -5.51 7.15 3.05
N LEU A 7 -4.69 6.13 3.27
CA LEU A 7 -3.91 5.97 4.49
C LEU A 7 -2.57 6.68 4.37
N ALA A 8 -1.91 6.48 3.23
CA ALA A 8 -0.58 7.00 2.97
C ALA A 8 -0.23 6.96 1.48
N THR A 9 0.71 7.80 1.08
CA THR A 9 1.32 7.83 -0.26
C THR A 9 2.83 7.61 -0.17
N TYR A 10 3.45 7.19 -1.27
CA TYR A 10 4.88 6.98 -1.34
C TYR A 10 5.41 7.29 -2.73
N ILE A 11 6.57 7.95 -2.78
CA ILE A 11 7.33 8.18 -4.02
C ILE A 11 8.79 7.81 -3.73
N GLY A 12 9.31 6.78 -4.38
CA GLY A 12 10.69 6.33 -4.15
C GLY A 12 11.01 4.93 -4.66
N ALA A 13 12.22 4.46 -4.36
CA ALA A 13 12.79 3.22 -4.88
C ALA A 13 13.27 2.25 -3.77
N ALA A 14 12.69 2.30 -2.57
CA ALA A 14 13.17 1.53 -1.43
C ALA A 14 12.97 0.01 -1.60
N VAL A 15 14.03 -0.77 -1.37
CA VAL A 15 14.01 -2.25 -1.35
C VAL A 15 13.80 -2.84 0.05
N VAL A 16 13.86 -1.99 1.08
CA VAL A 16 13.52 -2.32 2.47
C VAL A 16 12.24 -1.60 2.88
N LEU A 17 11.50 -2.16 3.84
CA LEU A 17 10.28 -1.53 4.35
C LEU A 17 10.59 -0.12 4.86
N THR A 18 9.96 0.87 4.24
CA THR A 18 10.17 2.29 4.50
C THR A 18 8.82 2.95 4.79
N GLY A 19 8.78 3.84 5.78
CA GLY A 19 7.55 4.57 6.14
C GLY A 19 6.97 5.36 4.97
N MET A 20 5.65 5.25 4.78
CA MET A 20 4.93 6.02 3.76
C MET A 20 4.57 7.43 4.28
N THR A 21 4.46 8.40 3.37
CA THR A 21 4.00 9.77 3.69
C THR A 21 2.54 9.73 4.13
N GLY A 22 2.23 10.34 5.29
CA GLY A 22 0.92 10.25 5.94
C GLY A 22 0.82 9.14 7.00
N SER A 23 1.86 8.30 7.16
CA SER A 23 1.97 7.35 8.26
C SER A 23 2.68 8.00 9.48
N PRO A 24 2.26 7.71 10.73
CA PRO A 24 1.09 6.90 11.11
C PRO A 24 -0.24 7.57 10.78
N PHE A 25 -1.23 6.75 10.40
CA PHE A 25 -2.60 7.16 10.12
C PHE A 25 -3.52 6.81 11.29
N SER A 26 -4.27 7.77 11.83
CA SER A 26 -5.26 7.54 12.89
C SER A 26 -6.68 7.36 12.31
N PRO A 27 -7.40 6.25 12.59
CA PRO A 27 -8.75 6.02 12.05
C PRO A 27 -9.80 7.02 12.54
N LEU A 28 -10.60 7.55 11.60
CA LEU A 28 -11.65 8.55 11.85
C LEU A 28 -12.81 8.02 12.71
N LYS A 29 -13.04 6.70 12.70
CA LYS A 29 -14.00 5.99 13.54
C LYS A 29 -13.47 4.62 13.93
N SER A 30 -13.73 4.18 15.15
CA SER A 30 -13.55 2.78 15.58
C SER A 30 -14.47 1.83 14.80
N GLY A 31 -14.03 0.59 14.59
CA GLY A 31 -14.72 -0.37 13.74
C GLY A 31 -13.80 -1.50 13.28
N ARG A 32 -13.84 -1.84 11.99
CA ARG A 32 -12.98 -2.84 11.35
C ARG A 32 -12.30 -2.28 10.09
N LEU A 33 -11.06 -2.67 9.86
CA LEU A 33 -10.45 -2.60 8.52
C LEU A 33 -10.80 -3.90 7.80
N ILE A 34 -11.54 -3.78 6.69
CA ILE A 34 -12.07 -4.93 5.94
C ILE A 34 -11.30 -5.21 4.63
N GLN A 35 -10.56 -4.21 4.13
CA GLN A 35 -9.77 -4.35 2.91
C GLN A 35 -8.65 -3.31 2.86
N LEU A 36 -7.49 -3.70 2.34
CA LEU A 36 -6.46 -2.79 1.84
C LEU A 36 -6.41 -2.84 0.32
N LYS A 37 -6.21 -1.68 -0.30
CA LYS A 37 -5.95 -1.54 -1.74
C LYS A 37 -4.63 -0.80 -1.94
N LEU A 38 -3.74 -1.39 -2.73
CA LEU A 38 -2.47 -0.79 -3.12
C LEU A 38 -2.54 -0.44 -4.60
N ILE A 39 -2.49 0.85 -4.90
CA ILE A 39 -2.47 1.37 -6.26
C ILE A 39 -1.03 1.82 -6.55
N VAL A 40 -0.48 1.41 -7.70
CA VAL A 40 0.92 1.69 -8.07
C VAL A 40 0.98 2.26 -9.48
N TYR A 41 1.76 3.32 -9.62
CA TYR A 41 2.06 4.01 -10.87
C TYR A 41 3.58 4.22 -10.99
N GLY A 42 4.08 4.40 -12.21
CA GLY A 42 5.48 4.75 -12.47
C GLY A 42 5.56 6.11 -13.15
N SER A 43 6.31 7.04 -12.57
CA SER A 43 6.48 8.40 -13.09
C SER A 43 7.28 8.45 -14.39
N ALA A 44 8.19 7.49 -14.61
CA ALA A 44 8.95 7.33 -15.83
C ALA A 44 8.36 6.25 -16.74
N VAL A 45 8.39 6.48 -18.06
CA VAL A 45 7.92 5.51 -19.05
C VAL A 45 8.73 4.21 -18.99
N THR A 46 10.03 4.27 -18.69
CA THR A 46 10.93 3.10 -18.65
C THR A 46 11.07 2.47 -17.26
N ALA A 47 10.15 2.73 -16.32
CA ALA A 47 10.22 2.20 -14.96
C ALA A 47 9.80 0.73 -14.91
N LEU A 48 10.76 -0.18 -14.73
CA LEU A 48 10.52 -1.60 -14.51
C LEU A 48 9.94 -1.84 -13.11
N ILE A 49 8.61 -1.93 -13.04
CA ILE A 49 7.91 -2.34 -11.82
C ILE A 49 7.76 -3.86 -11.90
N GLU A 50 8.39 -4.58 -10.97
CA GLU A 50 8.29 -6.05 -10.85
C GLU A 50 7.28 -6.46 -9.78
N GLY A 51 7.34 -5.83 -8.61
CA GLY A 51 6.39 -6.01 -7.53
C GLY A 51 6.54 -4.92 -6.48
N VAL A 52 5.43 -4.58 -5.81
CA VAL A 52 5.42 -3.62 -4.70
C VAL A 52 4.59 -4.22 -3.58
N ILE A 53 5.10 -4.15 -2.36
CA ILE A 53 4.42 -4.64 -1.15
C ILE A 53 4.32 -3.50 -0.14
N ALA A 54 3.10 -3.23 0.32
CA ALA A 54 2.83 -2.40 1.48
C ALA A 54 2.42 -3.28 2.68
N VAL A 55 2.88 -2.90 3.86
CA VAL A 55 2.63 -3.58 5.14
C VAL A 55 2.05 -2.56 6.10
N VAL A 56 0.91 -2.90 6.70
CA VAL A 56 0.26 -2.09 7.73
C VAL A 56 0.34 -2.82 9.06
N THR A 57 0.71 -2.10 10.10
CA THR A 57 0.79 -2.58 11.49
C THR A 57 -0.02 -1.68 12.42
N CYS A 58 -0.62 -2.29 13.43
CA CYS A 58 -1.41 -1.62 14.47
C CYS A 58 -1.17 -2.34 15.80
N PRO A 59 -1.07 -1.64 16.94
CA PRO A 59 -0.95 -2.27 18.26
C PRO A 59 -2.12 -3.22 18.63
N LEU A 60 -3.29 -3.08 17.99
CA LEU A 60 -4.44 -3.96 18.20
C LEU A 60 -4.36 -5.29 17.43
N TRP A 61 -3.40 -5.43 16.50
CA TRP A 61 -3.28 -6.60 15.63
C TRP A 61 -2.11 -7.46 16.09
N GLY A 62 -2.36 -8.75 16.34
CA GLY A 62 -1.29 -9.71 16.63
C GLY A 62 -0.39 -10.03 15.42
N VAL A 63 -0.76 -9.58 14.21
CA VAL A 63 -0.04 -9.79 12.96
C VAL A 63 -0.16 -8.55 12.04
N PRO A 64 0.84 -8.26 11.19
CA PRO A 64 0.73 -7.25 10.15
C PRO A 64 -0.28 -7.65 9.07
N VAL A 65 -0.94 -6.67 8.45
CA VAL A 65 -1.72 -6.88 7.21
C VAL A 65 -0.85 -6.45 6.03
N THR A 66 -0.67 -7.33 5.05
CA THR A 66 0.19 -7.10 3.89
C THR A 66 -0.65 -7.05 2.63
N VAL A 67 -0.47 -6.04 1.79
CA VAL A 67 -1.05 -5.95 0.44
C VAL A 67 0.06 -5.80 -0.58
N GLY A 68 -0.03 -6.54 -1.68
CA GLY A 68 0.95 -6.49 -2.76
C GLY A 68 0.29 -6.34 -4.10
N THR A 69 1.05 -5.82 -5.06
CA THR A 69 0.72 -5.93 -6.48
C THR A 69 1.92 -6.46 -7.26
N ALA A 70 1.66 -7.30 -8.26
CA ALA A 70 2.63 -7.69 -9.26
C ALA A 70 2.71 -6.59 -10.32
N GLY A 71 3.92 -6.16 -10.66
CA GLY A 71 4.13 -5.21 -11.74
C GLY A 71 3.96 -5.84 -13.12
N SER A 72 3.97 -5.01 -14.16
CA SER A 72 3.68 -5.41 -15.55
C SER A 72 4.89 -5.33 -16.50
N GLY A 73 6.12 -5.26 -15.95
CA GLY A 73 7.35 -5.15 -16.74
C GLY A 73 7.59 -3.75 -17.33
N LEU A 74 8.61 -3.61 -18.18
CA LEU A 74 8.80 -2.42 -19.03
C LEU A 74 9.04 -1.11 -18.23
N ARG A 75 8.22 -0.07 -18.34
CA ARG A 75 7.02 0.09 -19.18
C ARG A 75 7.38 0.60 -20.58
N THR A 76 6.41 0.62 -21.48
CA THR A 76 6.45 1.26 -22.81
C THR A 76 5.02 1.64 -23.19
N ALA A 77 4.80 2.29 -24.35
CA ALA A 77 3.48 2.70 -24.81
C ALA A 77 2.45 1.55 -24.98
N THR A 78 2.87 0.29 -24.91
CA THR A 78 2.03 -0.91 -25.03
C THR A 78 1.99 -1.79 -23.77
N ILE A 79 2.65 -1.41 -22.67
CA ILE A 79 2.61 -2.22 -21.43
C ILE A 79 1.23 -2.10 -20.73
N PRO A 80 0.65 -3.22 -20.25
CA PRO A 80 -0.58 -3.19 -19.44
C PRO A 80 -0.44 -2.35 -18.17
N SER A 81 -1.55 -1.75 -17.72
CA SER A 81 -1.61 -1.09 -16.40
C SER A 81 -1.25 -2.08 -15.29
N VAL A 82 -0.45 -1.64 -14.32
CA VAL A 82 -0.19 -2.42 -13.09
C VAL A 82 -1.53 -2.66 -12.40
N PRO A 83 -1.90 -3.91 -12.06
CA PRO A 83 -3.15 -4.20 -11.39
C PRO A 83 -3.20 -3.54 -10.01
N VAL A 84 -4.40 -3.19 -9.55
CA VAL A 84 -4.60 -2.75 -8.16
C VAL A 84 -4.43 -3.97 -7.26
N GLY A 85 -3.47 -3.91 -6.33
CA GLY A 85 -3.31 -4.92 -5.29
C GLY A 85 -4.49 -4.83 -4.32
N ILE A 86 -5.12 -5.96 -4.01
CA ILE A 86 -6.27 -6.02 -3.10
C ILE A 86 -6.00 -7.11 -2.07
N GLN A 87 -6.03 -6.74 -0.79
CA GLN A 87 -6.00 -7.68 0.32
C GLN A 87 -7.28 -7.54 1.14
N ASN A 88 -8.08 -8.59 1.20
CA ASN A 88 -9.18 -8.69 2.16
C ASN A 88 -8.60 -9.00 3.55
N CYS A 89 -9.12 -8.34 4.58
CA CYS A 89 -8.74 -8.55 5.97
C CYS A 89 -9.98 -8.37 6.86
N ASP A 90 -9.88 -8.75 8.12
CA ASP A 90 -10.91 -8.44 9.13
C ASP A 90 -10.19 -8.23 10.45
N VAL A 91 -9.77 -6.98 10.68
CA VAL A 91 -8.95 -6.61 11.85
C VAL A 91 -9.55 -5.39 12.56
N PRO A 92 -9.56 -5.37 13.91
CA PRO A 92 -10.21 -4.31 14.68
C PRO A 92 -9.43 -2.99 14.55
N ILE A 93 -10.14 -1.88 14.45
CA ILE A 93 -9.55 -0.54 14.50
C ILE A 93 -10.24 0.34 15.53
N GLN A 94 -9.49 1.29 16.08
CA GLN A 94 -9.97 2.20 17.11
C GLN A 94 -9.46 3.62 16.84
N THR A 95 -10.33 4.61 16.99
CA THR A 95 -9.93 6.02 16.91
C THR A 95 -8.89 6.34 17.98
N GLY A 96 -7.81 7.03 17.58
CA GLY A 96 -6.66 7.30 18.44
C GLY A 96 -5.67 6.14 18.57
N VAL A 97 -5.86 5.02 17.86
CA VAL A 97 -4.85 3.97 17.72
C VAL A 97 -4.33 3.95 16.28
N ASP A 98 -3.03 4.19 16.15
CA ASP A 98 -2.38 4.48 14.88
C ASP A 98 -2.06 3.25 14.03
N LEU A 99 -2.24 3.41 12.72
CA LEU A 99 -1.86 2.47 11.67
C LEU A 99 -0.53 2.92 11.06
N LYS A 100 0.55 2.18 11.34
CA LYS A 100 1.85 2.41 10.70
C LYS A 100 1.88 1.69 9.34
N CYS A 101 2.09 2.46 8.28
CA CYS A 101 2.12 2.00 6.89
C CYS A 101 3.54 2.09 6.33
N GLU A 102 4.07 0.96 5.88
CA GLU A 102 5.41 0.83 5.30
C GLU A 102 5.35 0.16 3.93
N ILE A 103 6.28 0.47 3.04
CA ILE A 103 6.28 -0.04 1.67
C ILE A 103 7.70 -0.41 1.22
N LYS A 104 7.79 -1.36 0.28
CA LYS A 104 9.01 -1.68 -0.46
C LYS A 104 8.71 -2.15 -1.87
N ASN A 105 9.66 -1.91 -2.76
CA ASN A 105 9.79 -2.62 -4.02
C ASN A 105 10.29 -4.04 -3.75
N VAL A 106 9.75 -5.00 -4.50
CA VAL A 106 10.23 -6.38 -4.58
C VAL A 106 10.75 -6.56 -6.00
N THR A 107 12.07 -6.55 -6.15
CA THR A 107 12.76 -6.65 -7.43
C THR A 107 14.09 -7.39 -7.26
N ALA A 108 14.54 -8.07 -8.31
CA ALA A 108 15.88 -8.65 -8.39
C ALA A 108 16.91 -7.67 -8.98
N ASP A 109 16.45 -6.63 -9.68
CA ASP A 109 17.23 -5.67 -10.44
C ASP A 109 17.33 -4.30 -9.74
N THR A 110 17.92 -3.31 -10.43
CA THR A 110 18.01 -1.94 -9.93
C THR A 110 16.61 -1.36 -9.68
N PRO A 111 16.27 -0.97 -8.43
CA PRO A 111 14.93 -0.53 -8.09
C PRO A 111 14.60 0.81 -8.74
N VAL A 112 13.40 0.91 -9.29
CA VAL A 112 12.88 2.13 -9.92
C VAL A 112 12.04 2.96 -8.95
N THR A 113 11.96 4.26 -9.19
CA THR A 113 11.04 5.14 -8.47
C THR A 113 9.61 4.81 -8.85
N VAL A 114 8.83 4.34 -7.88
CA VAL A 114 7.39 4.11 -8.00
C VAL A 114 6.63 5.18 -7.23
N GLU A 115 5.42 5.48 -7.71
CA GLU A 115 4.40 6.24 -6.99
C GLU A 115 3.36 5.24 -6.50
N ALA A 116 3.02 5.26 -5.21
CA ALA A 116 2.07 4.32 -4.64
C ALA A 116 1.10 5.02 -3.68
N THR A 117 -0.18 4.63 -3.77
CA THR A 117 -1.25 5.08 -2.88
C THR A 117 -1.85 3.88 -2.18
N LEU A 118 -1.84 3.91 -0.85
CA LEU A 118 -2.43 2.88 0.00
C LEU A 118 -3.79 3.36 0.53
N ILE A 119 -4.84 2.60 0.25
CA ILE A 119 -6.23 2.91 0.63
C ILE A 119 -6.75 1.84 1.58
N GLY A 120 -7.30 2.27 2.72
CA GLY A 120 -8.03 1.40 3.64
C GLY A 120 -9.52 1.48 3.38
N VAL A 121 -10.19 0.33 3.41
CA VAL A 121 -11.67 0.22 3.43
C VAL A 121 -12.08 -0.23 4.82
N PHE A 122 -12.98 0.54 5.42
CA PHE A 122 -13.38 0.42 6.82
C PHE A 122 -14.88 0.21 6.96
N GLU A 123 -15.27 -0.47 8.03
CA GLU A 123 -16.65 -0.66 8.45
C GLU A 123 -16.86 -0.13 9.89
N GLY A 124 -17.73 0.87 10.05
CA GLY A 124 -18.09 1.52 11.34
C GLY A 124 -19.05 2.71 11.18
#